data_AF-A0A3M1TFQ2-F1
#
_entry.id   AF-A0A3M1TFQ2-F1
#
_cell.length_a   1.000
_cell.length_b   1.000
_cell.length_c   1.000
_cell.angle_alpha   90.00
_cell.angle_beta   90.00
_cell.angle_gamma   90.00
#
_symmetry.space_group_name_H-M   'P 1'
#
loop_
_entity.id
_entity.type
_entity.pdbx_description
1 polymer ?
#
loop_
_entity_poly.entity_id
_entity_poly.type
_entity_poly.pdbx_seq_one_letter_code
_entity_poly.pdbx_strand_id
1 'polypeptide(L)'
;MASVTQEAGPARELLPAGPDDRYFDYCLEPYAPRRPPAGKLRAENLLWRSLEVAGCLSAFHAPLKAVQAHLGRDLTVWGVKFDGSRLWWELYFYDPAKEDAAATATALSRALEPYLRIAPKVRESIPYMMVSFDLYPDSFERGSVEVLNLYLTGTSEHAGRSYTLDRSGFSLQNTYRFMGPKTEIDRVLPLLKSSVFVDYGDPRKLAQVLLPQLFACKKVCVAKKRSCDAVYFSGIDVSRLLWFLRRFGYPAPLVDFVAAQREGFEHLWFDVGIDYRDDEDGNLVYLKTSFYGTL
;
A
#
# COMPACT_ATOMS: atom_id res chain seq x y z
N MET A 1 17.21 21.43 -22.76
CA MET A 1 16.32 20.80 -21.76
C MET A 1 15.22 21.80 -21.45
N ALA A 2 14.04 21.61 -22.03
CA ALA A 2 12.90 22.51 -21.79
C ALA A 2 12.22 22.09 -20.50
N SER A 3 12.27 22.96 -19.49
CA SER A 3 11.45 22.86 -18.28
C SER A 3 10.01 23.11 -18.69
N VAL A 4 9.19 22.06 -18.69
CA VAL A 4 7.74 22.19 -18.78
C VAL A 4 7.27 22.56 -17.39
N THR A 5 7.12 23.85 -17.13
CA THR A 5 6.29 24.36 -16.04
C THR A 5 4.85 23.92 -16.33
N GLN A 6 4.42 22.88 -15.64
CA GLN A 6 3.04 22.43 -15.65
C GLN A 6 2.22 23.45 -14.85
N GLU A 7 1.39 24.23 -15.54
CA GLU A 7 0.44 25.14 -14.89
C GLU A 7 -0.43 24.36 -13.90
N ALA A 8 -0.49 24.84 -12.66
CA ALA A 8 -1.33 24.26 -11.63
C ALA A 8 -2.80 24.50 -12.02
N GLY A 9 -3.48 23.44 -12.45
CA GLY A 9 -4.93 23.46 -12.63
C GLY A 9 -5.67 23.87 -11.34
N PRO A 10 -6.96 24.21 -11.41
CA PRO A 10 -7.74 24.60 -10.23
C PRO A 10 -7.63 23.54 -9.14
N ALA A 11 -7.46 23.99 -7.89
CA ALA A 11 -7.35 23.10 -6.74
C ALA A 11 -8.59 22.20 -6.65
N ARG A 12 -8.37 20.88 -6.67
CA ARG A 12 -9.43 19.90 -6.55
C ARG A 12 -10.14 20.05 -5.20
N GLU A 13 -11.48 19.96 -5.21
CA GLU A 13 -12.28 19.92 -4.00
C GLU A 13 -11.95 18.65 -3.18
N LEU A 14 -11.66 18.85 -1.89
CA LEU A 14 -11.34 17.76 -0.99
C LEU A 14 -12.60 16.98 -0.62
N LEU A 15 -12.47 15.67 -0.53
CA LEU A 15 -13.58 14.77 -0.26
C LEU A 15 -13.80 14.64 1.25
N PRO A 16 -14.92 15.15 1.80
CA PRO A 16 -15.22 15.02 3.21
C PRO A 16 -15.60 13.57 3.56
N ALA A 17 -15.36 13.19 4.81
CA ALA A 17 -15.87 11.95 5.37
C ALA A 17 -17.40 12.02 5.52
N GLY A 18 -18.07 10.94 5.17
CA GLY A 18 -19.52 10.77 5.24
C GLY A 18 -19.97 9.80 6.33
N PRO A 19 -21.28 9.78 6.66
CA PRO A 19 -21.85 8.87 7.65
C PRO A 19 -21.80 7.39 7.23
N ASP A 20 -21.78 7.11 5.92
CA ASP A 20 -21.75 5.76 5.35
C ASP A 20 -20.32 5.25 5.08
N ASP A 21 -19.30 6.05 5.40
CA ASP A 21 -17.91 5.68 5.18
C ASP A 21 -17.51 4.53 6.10
N ARG A 22 -16.75 3.59 5.53
CA ARG A 22 -16.21 2.44 6.25
C ARG A 22 -14.72 2.61 6.41
N TYR A 23 -14.22 2.14 7.54
CA TYR A 23 -12.83 2.36 7.93
C TYR A 23 -12.14 1.02 8.10
N PHE A 24 -11.16 0.77 7.24
CA PHE A 24 -10.40 -0.47 7.24
C PHE A 24 -8.90 -0.18 7.25
N ASP A 25 -8.13 -1.08 7.86
CA ASP A 25 -6.69 -1.12 7.65
C ASP A 25 -6.35 -1.73 6.28
N TYR A 26 -5.06 -1.75 5.93
CA TYR A 26 -4.63 -2.31 4.65
C TYR A 26 -4.82 -3.84 4.52
N CYS A 27 -5.31 -4.55 5.54
CA CYS A 27 -5.77 -5.94 5.48
C CYS A 27 -7.28 -6.06 5.26
N LEU A 28 -7.96 -4.93 5.03
CA LEU A 28 -9.41 -4.79 5.01
C LEU A 28 -10.07 -5.19 6.34
N GLU A 29 -9.36 -5.10 7.47
CA GLU A 29 -9.95 -5.32 8.79
C GLU A 29 -10.59 -4.04 9.32
N PRO A 30 -11.86 -4.08 9.77
CA PRO A 30 -12.58 -2.90 10.20
C PRO A 30 -11.98 -2.32 11.48
N TYR A 31 -12.01 -0.99 11.58
CA TYR A 31 -11.63 -0.29 12.81
C TYR A 31 -12.60 0.84 13.16
N ALA A 32 -12.63 1.19 14.45
CA ALA A 32 -13.28 2.42 14.89
C ALA A 32 -12.36 3.64 14.62
N PRO A 33 -12.89 4.73 14.02
CA PRO A 33 -12.16 5.98 13.88
C PRO A 33 -11.59 6.48 15.20
N ARG A 34 -10.44 7.15 15.14
CA ARG A 34 -9.74 7.70 16.32
C ARG A 34 -10.45 8.90 16.96
N ARG A 35 -11.23 9.59 16.14
CA ARG A 35 -11.97 10.81 16.44
C ARG A 35 -13.30 10.77 15.67
N PRO A 36 -14.31 11.57 16.05
CA PRO A 36 -15.51 11.72 15.25
C PRO A 36 -15.17 12.14 13.81
N PRO A 37 -15.73 11.47 12.78
CA PRO A 37 -15.41 11.76 11.38
C PRO A 37 -16.13 13.00 10.83
N ALA A 38 -17.11 13.55 11.54
CA ALA A 38 -17.82 14.76 11.11
C ALA A 38 -16.83 15.93 10.88
N GLY A 39 -16.88 16.54 9.70
CA GLY A 39 -15.97 17.63 9.30
C GLY A 39 -14.54 17.18 8.97
N LYS A 40 -14.30 15.87 8.83
CA LYS A 40 -12.99 15.30 8.50
C LYS A 40 -12.88 14.89 7.03
N LEU A 41 -11.70 14.44 6.60
CA LEU A 41 -11.37 14.14 5.21
C LEU A 41 -11.11 12.65 4.98
N ARG A 42 -11.64 12.11 3.88
CA ARG A 42 -11.38 10.70 3.50
C ARG A 42 -9.92 10.45 3.15
N ALA A 43 -9.45 9.22 3.41
CA ALA A 43 -8.11 8.77 3.05
C ALA A 43 -7.82 8.89 1.55
N GLU A 44 -8.84 8.70 0.69
CA GLU A 44 -8.73 8.79 -0.76
C GLU A 44 -8.14 10.13 -1.24
N ASN A 45 -8.26 11.23 -0.47
CA ASN A 45 -7.60 12.50 -0.80
C ASN A 45 -6.06 12.36 -0.91
N LEU A 46 -5.44 11.46 -0.14
CA LEU A 46 -4.00 11.19 -0.24
C LEU A 46 -3.64 10.44 -1.53
N LEU A 47 -4.47 9.50 -1.95
CA LEU A 47 -4.31 8.81 -3.24
C LEU A 47 -4.39 9.84 -4.38
N TRP A 48 -5.45 10.65 -4.39
CA TRP A 48 -5.64 11.68 -5.41
C TRP A 48 -4.48 12.67 -5.45
N ARG A 49 -4.03 13.13 -4.27
CA ARG A 49 -2.88 14.03 -4.18
C ARG A 49 -1.60 13.40 -4.70
N SER A 50 -1.35 12.13 -4.39
CA SER A 50 -0.15 11.45 -4.87
C SER A 50 -0.14 11.32 -6.40
N LEU A 51 -1.30 11.11 -7.03
CA LEU A 51 -1.45 11.09 -8.48
C LEU A 51 -1.22 12.47 -9.11
N GLU A 52 -1.74 13.54 -8.50
CA GLU A 52 -1.47 14.92 -8.95
C GLU A 52 0.02 15.23 -8.94
N VAL A 53 0.70 14.91 -7.83
CA VAL A 53 2.13 15.15 -7.64
C VAL A 53 2.99 14.41 -8.67
N ALA A 54 2.53 13.26 -9.13
CA ALA A 54 3.18 12.47 -10.16
C ALA A 54 2.69 12.79 -11.59
N GLY A 55 1.81 13.78 -11.78
CA GLY A 55 1.24 14.12 -13.09
C GLY A 55 0.32 13.04 -13.69
N CYS A 56 -0.16 12.11 -12.88
CA CYS A 56 -0.89 10.90 -13.30
C CYS A 56 -2.41 11.00 -13.10
N LEU A 57 -2.92 12.07 -12.49
CA LEU A 57 -4.34 12.15 -12.11
C LEU A 57 -5.29 11.96 -13.30
N SER A 58 -5.03 12.59 -14.44
CA SER A 58 -5.91 12.52 -15.62
C SER A 58 -6.03 11.09 -16.16
N ALA A 59 -4.93 10.35 -16.21
CA ALA A 59 -4.91 8.97 -16.68
C ALA A 59 -5.57 8.00 -15.68
N PHE A 60 -5.46 8.27 -14.38
CA PHE A 60 -5.90 7.33 -13.34
C PHE A 60 -7.33 7.59 -12.85
N HIS A 61 -7.87 8.80 -13.04
CA HIS A 61 -9.15 9.19 -12.44
C HIS A 61 -10.31 8.28 -12.86
N ALA A 62 -10.52 8.09 -14.17
CA ALA A 62 -11.62 7.26 -14.67
C ALA A 62 -11.50 5.77 -14.29
N PRO A 63 -10.34 5.10 -14.41
CA PRO A 63 -10.20 3.71 -13.97
C PRO A 63 -10.41 3.54 -12.45
N LEU A 64 -9.91 4.45 -11.61
CA LEU A 64 -10.17 4.39 -10.17
C LEU A 64 -11.64 4.62 -9.82
N LYS A 65 -12.34 5.48 -10.58
CA LYS A 65 -13.80 5.62 -10.46
C LYS A 65 -14.56 4.38 -10.89
N ALA A 66 -14.10 3.69 -11.94
CA ALA A 66 -14.70 2.43 -12.37
C ALA A 66 -14.55 1.34 -11.29
N VAL A 67 -13.39 1.28 -10.63
CA VAL A 67 -13.17 0.41 -9.46
C VAL A 67 -14.16 0.73 -8.34
N GLN A 68 -14.30 2.00 -7.94
CA GLN A 68 -15.27 2.42 -6.92
C GLN A 68 -16.71 2.06 -7.31
N ALA A 69 -17.09 2.21 -8.58
CA ALA A 69 -18.43 1.88 -9.04
C ALA A 69 -18.71 0.38 -9.07
N HIS A 70 -17.68 -0.43 -9.32
CA HIS A 70 -17.78 -1.89 -9.44
C HIS A 70 -17.80 -2.59 -8.08
N LEU A 71 -16.91 -2.22 -7.15
CA LEU A 71 -16.82 -2.84 -5.83
C LEU A 71 -17.57 -2.09 -4.74
N GLY A 72 -17.83 -0.81 -4.95
CA GLY A 72 -18.24 0.12 -3.91
C GLY A 72 -17.05 0.84 -3.28
N ARG A 73 -17.36 1.98 -2.67
CA ARG A 73 -16.38 2.82 -1.96
C ARG A 73 -15.88 2.14 -0.69
N ASP A 74 -14.62 2.40 -0.34
CA ASP A 74 -13.87 1.89 0.81
C ASP A 74 -13.50 0.39 0.75
N LEU A 75 -13.79 -0.31 -0.35
CA LEU A 75 -13.53 -1.75 -0.52
C LEU A 75 -12.31 -2.08 -1.37
N THR A 76 -11.61 -1.06 -1.87
CA THR A 76 -10.31 -1.23 -2.50
C THR A 76 -9.24 -0.63 -1.60
N VAL A 77 -8.27 -1.43 -1.17
CA VAL A 77 -7.08 -0.90 -0.51
C VAL A 77 -6.15 -0.40 -1.61
N TRP A 78 -5.55 0.77 -1.41
CA TRP A 78 -4.49 1.29 -2.26
C TRP A 78 -3.20 1.44 -1.44
N GLY A 79 -2.07 1.27 -2.11
CA GLY A 79 -0.75 1.58 -1.57
C GLY A 79 -0.03 2.56 -2.48
N VAL A 80 0.44 3.68 -1.92
CA VAL A 80 1.36 4.60 -2.62
C VAL A 80 2.78 4.17 -2.25
N LYS A 81 3.58 3.82 -3.24
CA LYS A 81 4.96 3.34 -3.10
C LYS A 81 5.95 4.38 -3.63
N PHE A 82 7.12 4.42 -3.03
CA PHE A 82 8.20 5.35 -3.36
C PHE A 82 9.55 4.68 -3.20
N ASP A 83 10.46 4.88 -4.15
CA ASP A 83 11.82 4.30 -4.16
C ASP A 83 12.92 5.35 -3.94
N GLY A 84 12.53 6.57 -3.52
CA GLY A 84 13.43 7.72 -3.45
C GLY A 84 13.42 8.59 -4.71
N SER A 85 12.88 8.08 -5.83
CA SER A 85 12.86 8.80 -7.10
C SER A 85 11.46 8.98 -7.68
N ARG A 86 10.62 7.95 -7.65
CA ARG A 86 9.31 7.95 -8.32
C ARG A 86 8.22 7.35 -7.46
N LEU A 87 7.01 7.87 -7.65
CA LEU A 87 5.79 7.31 -7.06
C LEU A 87 5.18 6.27 -8.02
N TRP A 88 4.60 5.23 -7.44
CA TRP A 88 3.69 4.32 -8.13
C TRP A 88 2.67 3.77 -7.13
N TRP A 89 1.64 3.11 -7.65
CA TRP A 89 0.49 2.66 -6.86
C TRP A 89 0.33 1.17 -6.96
N GLU A 90 -0.29 0.57 -5.95
CA GLU A 90 -0.82 -0.79 -6.02
C GLU A 90 -2.27 -0.76 -5.56
N LEU A 91 -3.15 -1.44 -6.28
CA LEU A 91 -4.55 -1.64 -5.89
C LEU A 91 -4.73 -3.08 -5.43
N TYR A 92 -5.34 -3.26 -4.26
CA TYR A 92 -5.58 -4.55 -3.63
C TYR A 92 -7.07 -4.79 -3.47
N PHE A 93 -7.50 -5.99 -3.87
CA PHE A 93 -8.89 -6.41 -3.90
C PHE A 93 -9.02 -7.67 -3.05
N TYR A 94 -9.79 -7.57 -1.97
CA TYR A 94 -9.95 -8.62 -0.98
C TYR A 94 -11.24 -9.39 -1.22
N ASP A 95 -11.13 -10.71 -1.19
CA ASP A 95 -12.25 -11.65 -1.12
C ASP A 95 -11.82 -12.90 -0.33
N PRO A 96 -11.61 -12.79 0.99
CA PRO A 96 -11.05 -13.89 1.78
C PRO A 96 -11.94 -15.13 1.82
N ALA A 97 -13.25 -14.94 1.71
CA ALA A 97 -14.24 -16.01 1.75
C ALA A 97 -14.59 -16.57 0.37
N LYS A 98 -14.14 -15.95 -0.73
CA LYS A 98 -14.53 -16.29 -2.10
C LYS A 98 -16.03 -16.18 -2.35
N GLU A 99 -16.63 -15.16 -1.77
CA GLU A 99 -18.08 -14.92 -1.80
C GLU A 99 -18.45 -13.71 -2.67
N ASP A 100 -17.50 -12.80 -2.91
CA ASP A 100 -17.74 -11.61 -3.73
C ASP A 100 -17.26 -11.82 -5.18
N ALA A 101 -18.21 -12.19 -6.06
CA ALA A 101 -17.94 -12.37 -7.48
C ALA A 101 -17.35 -11.11 -8.16
N ALA A 102 -17.62 -9.91 -7.62
CA ALA A 102 -17.11 -8.66 -8.16
C ALA A 102 -15.61 -8.47 -7.87
N ALA A 103 -15.09 -9.02 -6.77
CA ALA A 103 -13.69 -8.91 -6.36
C ALA A 103 -12.74 -9.90 -7.05
N THR A 104 -13.27 -10.76 -7.94
CA THR A 104 -12.44 -11.69 -8.72
C THR A 104 -11.56 -10.98 -9.75
N ALA A 105 -10.37 -11.52 -10.03
CA ALA A 105 -9.45 -11.00 -11.05
C ALA A 105 -10.13 -10.87 -12.43
N THR A 106 -11.00 -11.82 -12.79
CA THR A 106 -11.79 -11.79 -14.02
C THR A 106 -12.80 -10.65 -14.03
N ALA A 107 -13.55 -10.43 -12.94
CA ALA A 107 -14.51 -9.34 -12.87
C ALA A 107 -13.83 -7.96 -12.89
N LEU A 108 -12.73 -7.82 -12.17
CA LEU A 108 -11.90 -6.61 -12.17
C LEU A 108 -11.35 -6.29 -13.55
N SER A 109 -10.86 -7.31 -14.27
CA SER A 109 -10.37 -7.15 -15.66
C SER A 109 -11.47 -6.59 -16.58
N ARG A 110 -12.71 -7.06 -16.45
CA ARG A 110 -13.85 -6.54 -17.23
C ARG A 110 -14.22 -5.10 -16.83
N ALA A 111 -14.22 -4.79 -15.53
CA ALA A 111 -14.54 -3.45 -15.05
C ALA A 111 -13.52 -2.40 -15.52
N LEU A 112 -12.26 -2.81 -15.66
CA LEU A 112 -11.15 -1.94 -16.07
C LEU A 112 -10.88 -1.92 -17.57
N GLU A 113 -11.42 -2.87 -18.35
CA GLU A 113 -11.15 -3.05 -19.79
C GLU A 113 -11.20 -1.75 -20.62
N PRO A 114 -12.16 -0.82 -20.42
CA PRO A 114 -12.19 0.43 -21.20
C PRO A 114 -10.98 1.34 -20.99
N TYR A 115 -10.24 1.15 -19.89
CA TYR A 115 -9.15 2.02 -19.46
C TYR A 115 -7.80 1.30 -19.43
N LEU A 116 -7.81 0.01 -19.11
CA LEU A 116 -6.61 -0.76 -18.81
C LEU A 116 -6.85 -2.26 -18.99
N ARG A 117 -6.06 -2.90 -19.85
CA ARG A 117 -6.11 -4.34 -20.02
C ARG A 117 -5.28 -5.05 -18.95
N ILE A 118 -5.91 -5.89 -18.13
CA ILE A 118 -5.17 -6.84 -17.28
C ILE A 118 -4.82 -8.07 -18.13
N ALA A 119 -3.53 -8.22 -18.48
CA ALA A 119 -3.07 -9.24 -19.41
C ALA A 119 -3.04 -10.67 -18.81
N PRO A 120 -2.56 -10.89 -17.56
CA PRO A 120 -2.56 -12.21 -16.96
C PRO A 120 -3.98 -12.72 -16.71
N LYS A 121 -4.23 -13.99 -17.06
CA LYS A 121 -5.49 -14.68 -16.78
C LYS A 121 -5.32 -15.62 -15.59
N VAL A 122 -6.12 -15.41 -14.55
CA VAL A 122 -6.11 -16.25 -13.35
C VAL A 122 -7.21 -17.30 -13.46
N ARG A 123 -6.92 -18.53 -13.01
CA ARG A 123 -7.97 -19.52 -12.78
C ARG A 123 -8.66 -19.19 -11.46
N GLU A 124 -9.93 -18.83 -11.49
CA GLU A 124 -10.66 -18.39 -10.28
C GLU A 124 -10.84 -19.50 -9.23
N SER A 125 -10.61 -20.76 -9.61
CA SER A 125 -10.51 -21.90 -8.70
C SER A 125 -9.29 -21.85 -7.77
N ILE A 126 -8.33 -20.96 -8.01
CA ILE A 126 -7.21 -20.74 -7.10
C ILE A 126 -7.74 -20.00 -5.85
N PRO A 127 -7.48 -20.53 -4.63
CA PRO A 127 -8.01 -19.97 -3.39
C PRO A 127 -7.17 -18.76 -2.91
N TYR A 128 -7.01 -17.76 -3.77
CA TYR A 128 -6.41 -16.49 -3.36
C TYR A 128 -7.43 -15.69 -2.54
N MET A 129 -7.02 -15.12 -1.41
CA MET A 129 -7.87 -14.25 -0.59
C MET A 129 -7.83 -12.79 -1.05
N MET A 130 -6.82 -12.45 -1.84
CA MET A 130 -6.61 -11.11 -2.37
C MET A 130 -5.86 -11.19 -3.70
N VAL A 131 -6.21 -10.30 -4.61
CA VAL A 131 -5.45 -10.01 -5.83
C VAL A 131 -5.03 -8.54 -5.82
N SER A 132 -3.86 -8.23 -6.36
CA SER A 132 -3.44 -6.86 -6.59
C SER A 132 -2.65 -6.70 -7.87
N PHE A 133 -2.42 -5.45 -8.26
CA PHE A 133 -1.49 -5.11 -9.33
C PHE A 133 -0.92 -3.71 -9.13
N ASP A 134 0.32 -3.55 -9.58
CA ASP A 134 0.99 -2.25 -9.61
C ASP A 134 0.54 -1.41 -10.81
N LEU A 135 0.38 -0.12 -10.57
CA LEU A 135 0.15 0.91 -11.56
C LEU A 135 1.31 1.90 -11.49
N TYR A 136 2.05 2.00 -12.58
CA TYR A 136 3.14 2.96 -12.76
C TYR A 136 2.65 4.12 -13.62
N PRO A 137 3.34 5.29 -13.59
CA PRO A 137 3.03 6.40 -14.48
C PRO A 137 2.89 5.99 -15.96
N ASP A 138 3.71 5.04 -16.41
CA ASP A 138 3.75 4.51 -17.78
C ASP A 138 2.80 3.32 -18.03
N SER A 139 2.08 2.82 -17.02
CA SER A 139 1.12 1.72 -17.19
C SER A 139 -0.03 2.07 -18.14
N PHE A 140 -0.46 3.34 -18.15
CA PHE A 140 -1.56 3.79 -19.01
C PHE A 140 -1.10 4.15 -20.42
N GLU A 141 0.14 4.59 -20.61
CA GLU A 141 0.72 4.70 -21.95
C GLU A 141 0.77 3.34 -22.65
N ARG A 142 1.09 2.29 -21.90
CA ARG A 142 1.01 0.90 -22.37
C ARG A 142 -0.42 0.38 -22.51
N GLY A 143 -1.37 0.95 -21.78
CA GLY A 143 -2.75 0.48 -21.72
C GLY A 143 -2.89 -0.93 -21.12
N SER A 144 -1.88 -1.43 -20.40
CA SER A 144 -1.90 -2.78 -19.84
C SER A 144 -1.20 -2.95 -18.50
N VAL A 145 -1.70 -3.92 -17.73
CA VAL A 145 -1.07 -4.51 -16.55
C VAL A 145 -0.57 -5.89 -16.94
N GLU A 146 0.74 -6.09 -16.89
CA GLU A 146 1.40 -7.33 -17.30
C GLU A 146 1.62 -8.32 -16.15
N VAL A 147 1.40 -7.89 -14.90
CA VAL A 147 1.66 -8.68 -13.69
C VAL A 147 0.49 -8.54 -12.73
N LEU A 148 -0.02 -9.69 -12.26
CA LEU A 148 -0.93 -9.77 -11.13
C LEU A 148 -0.21 -10.36 -9.92
N ASN A 149 -0.56 -9.93 -8.73
CA ASN A 149 -0.11 -10.51 -7.47
C ASN A 149 -1.29 -11.25 -6.82
N LEU A 150 -1.11 -12.54 -6.52
CA LEU A 150 -2.10 -13.36 -5.81
C LEU A 150 -1.61 -13.65 -4.39
N TYR A 151 -2.47 -13.42 -3.42
CA TYR A 151 -2.17 -13.61 -2.00
C TYR A 151 -2.98 -14.78 -1.47
N LEU A 152 -2.27 -15.76 -0.93
CA LEU A 152 -2.85 -16.99 -0.43
C LEU A 152 -2.50 -17.14 1.05
N THR A 153 -3.53 -17.34 1.86
CA THR A 153 -3.41 -17.84 3.22
C THR A 153 -3.66 -19.35 3.20
N GLY A 154 -2.91 -20.09 4.00
CA GLY A 154 -3.11 -21.54 4.17
C GLY A 154 -3.49 -21.90 5.61
N THR A 155 -3.65 -20.89 6.45
CA THR A 155 -3.83 -21.01 7.90
C THR A 155 -4.76 -19.91 8.38
N SER A 156 -5.31 -20.10 9.59
CA SER A 156 -6.05 -19.07 10.33
C SER A 156 -5.13 -18.05 10.99
N GLU A 157 -3.82 -18.29 11.01
CA GLU A 157 -2.85 -17.26 11.38
C GLU A 157 -2.89 -16.16 10.30
N HIS A 158 -2.76 -14.88 10.69
CA HIS A 158 -2.62 -13.77 9.73
C HIS A 158 -1.24 -13.84 9.05
N ALA A 159 -1.00 -14.88 8.27
CA ALA A 159 0.25 -15.19 7.57
C ALA A 159 -0.04 -15.76 6.19
N GLY A 160 0.77 -15.39 5.21
CA GLY A 160 0.49 -15.75 3.83
C GLY A 160 1.71 -15.79 2.93
N ARG A 161 1.42 -16.10 1.68
CA ARG A 161 2.36 -16.10 0.56
C ARG A 161 1.79 -15.25 -0.56
N SER A 162 2.62 -14.45 -1.19
CA SER A 162 2.26 -13.78 -2.44
C SER A 162 2.98 -14.43 -3.62
N TYR A 163 2.28 -14.55 -4.73
CA TYR A 163 2.80 -15.03 -5.99
C TYR A 163 2.52 -13.99 -7.07
N THR A 164 3.53 -13.64 -7.86
CA THR A 164 3.27 -12.93 -9.12
C THR A 164 2.81 -13.93 -10.18
N LEU A 165 1.92 -13.48 -11.05
CA LEU A 165 1.55 -14.13 -12.30
C LEU A 165 1.83 -13.15 -13.44
N ASP A 166 2.72 -13.55 -14.33
CA ASP A 166 3.04 -12.86 -15.57
C ASP A 166 3.00 -13.83 -16.77
N ARG A 167 3.58 -13.45 -17.91
CA ARG A 167 3.65 -14.30 -19.12
C ARG A 167 4.48 -15.57 -18.94
N SER A 168 5.40 -15.58 -17.99
CA SER A 168 6.28 -16.71 -17.64
C SER A 168 5.64 -17.68 -16.64
N GLY A 169 4.53 -17.26 -16.01
CA GLY A 169 3.77 -18.07 -15.06
C GLY A 169 3.87 -17.55 -13.63
N PHE A 170 3.74 -18.46 -12.67
CA PHE A 170 3.74 -18.12 -11.24
C PHE A 170 5.14 -18.07 -10.65
N SER A 171 5.41 -17.06 -9.83
CA SER A 171 6.65 -16.97 -9.04
C SER A 171 6.34 -16.52 -7.61
N LEU A 172 6.88 -17.24 -6.61
CA LEU A 172 6.77 -16.85 -5.20
C LEU A 172 7.56 -15.56 -4.97
N GLN A 173 6.90 -14.52 -4.44
CA GLN A 173 7.52 -13.22 -4.21
C GLN A 173 7.87 -12.97 -2.75
N ASN A 174 6.96 -13.30 -1.84
CA ASN A 174 7.23 -13.17 -0.42
C ASN A 174 6.36 -14.10 0.45
N THR A 175 6.88 -14.38 1.63
CA THR A 175 6.11 -14.86 2.78
C THR A 175 5.95 -13.71 3.76
N TYR A 176 4.81 -13.66 4.46
CA TYR A 176 4.55 -12.59 5.41
C TYR A 176 3.74 -13.07 6.61
N ARG A 177 3.88 -12.40 7.74
CA ARG A 177 3.13 -12.66 8.97
C ARG A 177 2.85 -11.37 9.73
N PHE A 178 1.59 -11.17 10.09
CA PHE A 178 1.12 -10.10 10.95
C PHE A 178 1.11 -10.55 12.40
N MET A 179 1.56 -9.66 13.28
CA MET A 179 1.72 -9.91 14.71
C MET A 179 1.38 -8.66 15.52
N GLY A 180 0.97 -8.84 16.76
CA GLY A 180 0.83 -7.74 17.72
C GLY A 180 2.21 -7.22 18.16
N PRO A 181 2.53 -5.92 18.01
CA PRO A 181 3.89 -5.40 18.25
C PRO A 181 4.38 -5.63 19.68
N LYS A 182 3.50 -5.56 20.67
CA LYS A 182 3.85 -5.74 22.10
C LYS A 182 3.62 -7.16 22.59
N THR A 183 2.49 -7.75 22.22
CA THR A 183 2.05 -9.07 22.72
C THR A 183 2.80 -10.23 22.08
N GLU A 184 3.40 -10.00 20.91
CA GLU A 184 4.12 -11.03 20.14
C GLU A 184 5.54 -10.58 19.77
N ILE A 185 6.14 -9.68 20.55
CA ILE A 185 7.50 -9.17 20.27
C ILE A 185 8.55 -10.29 20.20
N ASP A 186 8.38 -11.34 21.02
CA ASP A 186 9.23 -12.53 21.02
C ASP A 186 9.12 -13.36 19.73
N ARG A 187 8.10 -13.11 18.90
CA ARG A 187 7.96 -13.67 17.54
C ARG A 187 8.47 -12.69 16.48
N VAL A 188 8.20 -11.39 16.66
CA VAL A 188 8.65 -10.34 15.72
C VAL A 188 10.18 -10.29 15.64
N LEU A 189 10.88 -10.28 16.78
CA LEU A 189 12.33 -10.09 16.79
C LEU A 189 13.09 -11.25 16.13
N PRO A 190 12.81 -12.54 16.41
CA PRO A 190 13.47 -13.63 15.69
C PRO A 190 13.16 -13.65 14.20
N LEU A 191 11.92 -13.32 13.79
CA LEU A 191 11.56 -13.26 12.38
C LEU A 191 12.30 -12.15 11.64
N LEU A 192 12.46 -10.97 12.26
CA LEU A 192 13.29 -9.90 11.69
C LEU A 192 14.74 -10.36 11.54
N LYS A 193 15.33 -10.88 12.63
CA LYS A 193 16.74 -11.29 12.69
C LYS A 193 17.09 -12.48 11.80
N SER A 194 16.11 -13.33 11.46
CA SER A 194 16.30 -14.43 10.51
C SER A 194 16.34 -13.90 9.07
N SER A 195 17.42 -13.21 8.72
CA SER A 195 17.62 -12.54 7.43
C SER A 195 18.86 -13.06 6.72
N VAL A 196 18.76 -13.21 5.39
CA VAL A 196 19.91 -13.41 4.50
C VAL A 196 20.37 -12.10 3.85
N PHE A 197 19.63 -11.01 4.06
CA PHE A 197 19.85 -9.71 3.41
C PHE A 197 20.37 -8.65 4.37
N VAL A 198 20.26 -8.89 5.69
CA VAL A 198 20.70 -7.94 6.71
C VAL A 198 21.47 -8.70 7.79
N ASP A 199 22.70 -8.26 8.05
CA ASP A 199 23.47 -8.73 9.19
C ASP A 199 23.10 -7.94 10.45
N TYR A 200 22.31 -8.56 11.33
CA TYR A 200 21.91 -7.99 12.62
C TYR A 200 22.96 -8.15 13.74
N GLY A 201 24.21 -8.50 13.41
CA GLY A 201 25.34 -8.47 14.35
C GLY A 201 25.57 -7.08 14.95
N ASP A 202 25.27 -6.01 14.19
CA ASP A 202 25.17 -4.65 14.73
C ASP A 202 23.75 -4.40 15.30
N PRO A 203 23.58 -4.23 16.62
CA PRO A 203 22.27 -3.98 17.22
C PRO A 203 21.61 -2.69 16.73
N ARG A 204 22.36 -1.73 16.19
CA ARG A 204 21.82 -0.47 15.64
C ARG A 204 20.96 -0.71 14.40
N LYS A 205 21.19 -1.78 13.63
CA LYS A 205 20.38 -2.11 12.45
C LYS A 205 18.95 -2.45 12.81
N LEU A 206 18.72 -3.09 13.96
CA LEU A 206 17.37 -3.36 14.43
C LEU A 206 16.55 -2.08 14.63
N ALA A 207 17.16 -1.03 15.19
CA ALA A 207 16.48 0.27 15.39
C ALA A 207 16.24 1.04 14.08
N GLN A 208 16.97 0.72 13.02
CA GLN A 208 16.77 1.29 11.67
C GLN A 208 15.67 0.59 10.89
N VAL A 209 15.30 -0.63 11.29
CA VAL A 209 14.21 -1.42 10.70
C VAL A 209 12.94 -1.31 11.53
N LEU A 210 13.01 -1.66 12.82
CA LEU A 210 11.92 -1.55 13.77
C LEU A 210 11.89 -0.13 14.34
N LEU A 211 11.50 0.82 13.49
CA LEU A 211 11.54 2.26 13.78
C LEU A 211 10.71 2.60 15.03
N PRO A 212 11.32 3.12 16.12
CA PRO A 212 10.62 3.39 17.38
C PRO A 212 9.42 4.33 17.22
N GLN A 213 9.49 5.29 16.30
CA GLN A 213 8.43 6.25 16.02
C GLN A 213 7.15 5.58 15.48
N LEU A 214 7.30 4.43 14.80
CA LEU A 214 6.20 3.67 14.21
C LEU A 214 5.76 2.49 15.09
N PHE A 215 6.56 2.08 16.07
CA PHE A 215 6.29 0.89 16.87
C PHE A 215 5.01 0.99 17.72
N ALA A 216 4.56 2.21 18.03
CA ALA A 216 3.22 2.46 18.58
C ALA A 216 2.14 2.34 17.48
N CYS A 217 2.01 1.13 16.95
CA CYS A 217 1.06 0.71 15.92
C CYS A 217 0.16 -0.42 16.47
N LYS A 218 -0.87 -0.81 15.69
CA LYS A 218 -1.76 -1.93 16.01
C LYS A 218 -1.15 -3.28 15.65
N LYS A 219 -0.50 -3.39 14.49
CA LYS A 219 0.14 -4.62 14.01
C LYS A 219 1.49 -4.34 13.37
N VAL A 220 2.39 -5.30 13.47
CA VAL A 220 3.62 -5.36 12.69
C VAL A 220 3.52 -6.55 11.74
N CYS A 221 3.76 -6.33 10.46
CA CYS A 221 3.93 -7.41 9.50
C CYS A 221 5.41 -7.53 9.16
N VAL A 222 5.96 -8.74 9.29
CA VAL A 222 7.31 -9.06 8.80
C VAL A 222 7.15 -9.88 7.54
N ALA A 223 7.81 -9.45 6.46
CA ALA A 223 7.80 -10.16 5.19
C ALA A 223 9.22 -10.47 4.72
N LYS A 224 9.41 -11.67 4.18
CA LYS A 224 10.65 -12.14 3.57
C LYS A 224 10.43 -12.20 2.07
N LYS A 225 11.15 -11.37 1.31
CA LYS A 225 11.01 -11.28 -0.15
C LYS A 225 12.20 -11.91 -0.84
N ARG A 226 12.10 -12.06 -2.16
CA ARG A 226 13.14 -12.70 -2.97
C ARG A 226 14.50 -11.98 -2.94
N SER A 227 14.53 -10.66 -2.76
CA SER A 227 15.74 -9.84 -2.84
C SER A 227 15.95 -8.87 -1.68
N CYS A 228 15.05 -8.88 -0.69
CA CYS A 228 15.07 -8.01 0.47
C CYS A 228 14.15 -8.52 1.57
N ASP A 229 14.25 -7.92 2.75
CA ASP A 229 13.26 -8.05 3.80
C ASP A 229 12.33 -6.84 3.80
N ALA A 230 11.16 -6.99 4.44
CA ALA A 230 10.28 -5.87 4.66
C ALA A 230 9.58 -5.92 6.03
N VAL A 231 9.27 -4.73 6.53
CA VAL A 231 8.46 -4.54 7.73
C VAL A 231 7.36 -3.54 7.44
N TYR A 232 6.16 -3.83 7.94
CA TYR A 232 5.01 -2.96 7.83
C TYR A 232 4.45 -2.65 9.21
N PHE A 233 4.01 -1.42 9.40
CA PHE A 233 3.39 -0.92 10.62
C PHE A 233 1.96 -0.54 10.30
N SER A 234 1.01 -1.25 10.91
CA SER A 234 -0.41 -1.01 10.70
C SER A 234 -1.01 -0.21 11.83
N GLY A 235 -1.83 0.78 11.51
CA GLY A 235 -2.55 1.56 12.51
C GLY A 235 -1.70 2.59 13.23
N ILE A 236 -0.92 3.36 12.48
CA ILE A 236 -0.27 4.59 12.95
C ILE A 236 -1.17 5.81 12.72
N ASP A 237 -0.90 6.90 13.43
CA ASP A 237 -1.65 8.15 13.23
C ASP A 237 -1.05 9.07 12.16
N VAL A 238 -1.81 10.11 11.76
CA VAL A 238 -1.38 11.11 10.78
C VAL A 238 -0.06 11.81 11.13
N SER A 239 0.26 11.97 12.42
CA SER A 239 1.52 12.62 12.83
C SER A 239 2.71 11.72 12.55
N ARG A 240 2.52 10.41 12.78
CA ARG A 240 3.51 9.37 12.44
C ARG A 240 3.62 9.16 10.93
N LEU A 241 2.51 9.22 10.20
CA LEU A 241 2.54 9.25 8.74
C LEU A 241 3.35 10.45 8.23
N LEU A 242 3.09 11.65 8.75
CA LEU A 242 3.84 12.85 8.36
C LEU A 242 5.34 12.73 8.67
N TRP A 243 5.68 12.16 9.83
CA TRP A 243 7.08 11.83 10.16
C TRP A 243 7.67 10.85 9.14
N PHE A 244 6.94 9.80 8.78
CA PHE A 244 7.38 8.79 7.81
C PHE A 244 7.66 9.40 6.44
N LEU A 245 6.71 10.19 5.90
CA LEU A 245 6.85 10.84 4.60
C LEU A 245 8.10 11.76 4.56
N ARG A 246 8.34 12.51 5.64
CA ARG A 246 9.55 13.35 5.78
C ARG A 246 10.83 12.53 5.88
N ARG A 247 10.82 11.46 6.70
CA ARG A 247 11.99 10.60 6.94
C ARG A 247 12.52 9.94 5.67
N PHE A 248 11.61 9.57 4.77
CA PHE A 248 11.92 8.88 3.52
C PHE A 248 11.90 9.79 2.29
N GLY A 249 11.83 11.10 2.48
CA GLY A 249 11.99 12.08 1.40
C GLY A 249 10.89 12.01 0.34
N TYR A 250 9.65 11.72 0.74
CA TYR A 250 8.52 11.81 -0.19
C TYR A 250 8.41 13.24 -0.77
N PRO A 251 7.85 13.41 -1.98
CA PRO A 251 7.76 14.72 -2.63
C PRO A 251 7.13 15.79 -1.73
N ALA A 252 7.78 16.96 -1.65
CA ALA A 252 7.35 18.06 -0.77
C ALA A 252 5.86 18.44 -0.93
N PRO A 253 5.30 18.53 -2.15
CA PRO A 253 3.88 18.87 -2.30
C PRO A 253 2.89 17.85 -1.71
N LEU A 254 3.31 16.59 -1.51
CA LEU A 254 2.54 15.57 -0.81
C LEU A 254 2.71 15.72 0.71
N VAL A 255 3.94 15.91 1.18
CA VAL A 255 4.25 16.14 2.60
C VAL A 255 3.52 17.38 3.13
N ASP A 256 3.56 18.47 2.38
CA ASP A 256 2.93 19.75 2.73
C ASP A 256 1.41 19.62 2.76
N PHE A 257 0.83 18.83 1.85
CA PHE A 257 -0.59 18.53 1.86
C PHE A 257 -1.00 17.79 3.14
N VAL A 258 -0.28 16.75 3.54
CA VAL A 258 -0.57 16.03 4.79
C VAL A 258 -0.39 16.93 6.01
N ALA A 259 0.62 17.80 6.00
CA ALA A 259 0.84 18.77 7.07
C ALA A 259 -0.30 19.77 7.18
N ALA A 260 -0.75 20.35 6.06
CA ALA A 260 -1.84 21.32 6.02
C ALA A 260 -3.20 20.70 6.40
N GLN A 261 -3.44 19.44 6.02
CA GLN A 261 -4.70 18.74 6.26
C GLN A 261 -4.65 17.80 7.47
N ARG A 262 -3.64 17.95 8.35
CA ARG A 262 -3.40 17.04 9.46
C ARG A 262 -4.64 16.84 10.35
N GLU A 263 -5.35 17.91 10.68
CA GLU A 263 -6.57 17.84 11.47
C GLU A 263 -7.72 17.17 10.72
N GLY A 264 -7.78 17.30 9.40
CA GLY A 264 -8.76 16.59 8.56
C GLY A 264 -8.55 15.07 8.59
N PHE A 265 -7.32 14.61 8.78
CA PHE A 265 -6.98 13.18 8.79
C PHE A 265 -6.84 12.56 10.18
N GLU A 266 -7.01 13.31 11.26
CA GLU A 266 -6.70 12.81 12.61
C GLU A 266 -7.56 11.62 13.07
N HIS A 267 -8.75 11.46 12.46
CA HIS A 267 -9.69 10.38 12.73
C HIS A 267 -9.27 9.04 12.11
N LEU A 268 -8.37 9.06 11.12
CA LEU A 268 -7.94 7.88 10.40
C LEU A 268 -6.78 7.18 11.11
N TRP A 269 -6.70 5.88 10.87
CA TRP A 269 -5.48 5.10 11.04
C TRP A 269 -4.83 4.91 9.66
N PHE A 270 -3.50 4.94 9.63
CA PHE A 270 -2.70 4.72 8.42
C PHE A 270 -1.79 3.53 8.60
N ASP A 271 -1.39 2.92 7.50
CA ASP A 271 -0.41 1.85 7.47
C ASP A 271 0.77 2.26 6.61
N VAL A 272 1.96 1.77 6.94
CA VAL A 272 3.20 2.05 6.20
C VAL A 272 4.07 0.81 6.06
N GLY A 273 4.84 0.73 4.98
CA GLY A 273 5.74 -0.38 4.68
C GLY A 273 7.14 0.08 4.32
N ILE A 274 8.14 -0.74 4.63
CA ILE A 274 9.56 -0.49 4.35
C ILE A 274 10.17 -1.78 3.83
N ASP A 275 10.71 -1.75 2.61
CA ASP A 275 11.56 -2.79 2.05
C ASP A 275 13.02 -2.38 2.21
N TYR A 276 13.86 -3.26 2.74
CA TYR A 276 15.24 -2.94 3.10
C TYR A 276 16.19 -4.14 2.94
N ARG A 277 17.48 -3.84 2.81
CA ARG A 277 18.59 -4.80 2.82
C ARG A 277 19.88 -4.07 3.19
N ASP A 278 20.95 -4.81 3.43
CA ASP A 278 22.29 -4.26 3.41
C ASP A 278 22.77 -4.04 1.96
N ASP A 279 23.55 -2.99 1.74
CA ASP A 279 24.36 -2.81 0.54
C ASP A 279 25.68 -3.60 0.63
N GLU A 280 26.55 -3.44 -0.38
CA GLU A 280 27.83 -4.14 -0.47
C GLU A 280 28.80 -3.78 0.67
N ASP A 281 28.64 -2.59 1.27
CA ASP A 281 29.44 -2.09 2.38
C ASP A 281 28.83 -2.46 3.75
N GLY A 282 27.70 -3.18 3.76
CA GLY A 282 27.00 -3.59 4.97
C GLY A 282 26.14 -2.50 5.60
N ASN A 283 25.87 -1.40 4.88
CA ASN A 283 24.97 -0.34 5.33
C ASN A 283 23.52 -0.68 4.99
N LEU A 284 22.60 -0.39 5.91
CA LEU A 284 21.19 -0.60 5.65
C LEU A 284 20.66 0.44 4.64
N VAL A 285 20.12 -0.06 3.53
CA VAL A 285 19.45 0.75 2.50
C VAL A 285 17.97 0.44 2.43
N TYR A 286 17.17 1.48 2.21
CA TYR A 286 15.72 1.38 2.02
C TYR A 286 15.41 1.40 0.52
N LEU A 287 14.95 0.26 -0.01
CA LEU A 287 14.72 0.09 -1.44
C LEU A 287 13.38 0.69 -1.87
N LYS A 288 12.41 0.64 -0.97
CA LYS A 288 11.05 1.12 -1.19
C LYS A 288 10.37 1.38 0.13
N THR A 289 9.59 2.45 0.18
CA THR A 289 8.64 2.71 1.24
C THR A 289 7.23 2.85 0.69
N SER A 290 6.23 2.61 1.52
CA SER A 290 4.83 2.74 1.13
C SER A 290 3.95 3.25 2.25
N PHE A 291 2.83 3.85 1.89
CA PHE A 291 1.71 4.11 2.80
C PHE A 291 0.38 3.73 2.15
N TYR A 292 -0.62 3.43 2.97
CA TYR A 292 -1.86 2.78 2.53
C TYR A 292 -3.12 3.50 3.02
N GLY A 293 -4.22 3.23 2.34
CA GLY A 293 -5.58 3.60 2.74
C GLY A 293 -6.62 2.90 1.86
N THR A 294 -7.87 3.32 1.97
CA THR A 294 -9.00 2.78 1.19
C THR A 294 -9.54 3.79 0.18
N LEU A 295 -10.02 3.26 -0.95
CA LEU A 295 -10.67 3.97 -2.06
C LEU A 295 -12.14 3.53 -2.15
#